data_AF-A0A840VEP1-F1
#
_entry.id   AF-A0A840VEP1-F1
#
_cell.length_a   1.000
_cell.length_b   1.000
_cell.length_c   1.000
_cell.angle_alpha   90.00
_cell.angle_beta   90.00
_cell.angle_gamma   90.00
#
_symmetry.space_group_name_H-M   'P 1'
#
loop_
_entity.id
_entity.type
_entity.pdbx_description
1 polymer ?
#
loop_
_entity_poly.entity_id
_entity_poly.type
_entity_poly.pdbx_seq_one_letter_code
_entity_poly.pdbx_strand_id
1 'polypeptide(L)'
;MKVSLQPAIEAAHRMVKEIQHRARVYSLFDVAKLFLNHRGSYVLEVAMEESKSPMFRGKRDASLFLTKEEAVAHFLSSSLFDEIYESEEIECEAPAGNFQVVARCGFSGEWLGPPNFHSYQANLRRLHRERFSNMPFDRYASRVRTERGEEAVNEWLESMKKRTRWRVKGSDEDAWTFDRSEMDRDFSQNRFDEFFQETFKAEVPGDIDAKALSIGILAAVRIAGSHARKHPAMMIPALCRALESDHLAIFKTKGKLFCGPARPHPLSTYEGLSERPAAMVRYLDENPDAKLAALWAALLPEGTPEPPKEWLVDLFWLLTQGHVLLFDDGKLVLPKRKQGGGAVKAAEPKAPKKKKRNKPSGPRKGRKAKFKSPAKALRTITRMSPGQVRLLKGQQRIWARRLARRERIESLLD
;
A
#
# COMPACT_ATOMS: atom_id res chain seq x y z
N MET A 1 8.11 -1.84 17.14
CA MET A 1 7.50 -1.98 15.80
C MET A 1 6.00 -1.90 15.93
N LYS A 2 5.36 -1.09 15.09
CA LYS A 2 3.91 -0.91 14.99
C LYS A 2 3.54 -1.04 13.52
N VAL A 3 2.56 -1.88 13.22
CA VAL A 3 2.00 -2.02 11.88
C VAL A 3 0.59 -1.42 11.88
N SER A 4 0.28 -0.60 10.89
CA SER A 4 -1.08 -0.09 10.68
C SER A 4 -1.47 -0.18 9.21
N LEU A 5 -2.77 -0.43 8.96
CA LEU A 5 -3.31 -0.58 7.61
C LEU A 5 -3.94 0.75 7.17
N GLN A 6 -3.48 1.27 6.04
CA GLN A 6 -4.05 2.44 5.36
C GLN A 6 -4.73 1.97 4.06
N PRO A 7 -5.80 2.62 3.58
CA PRO A 7 -6.35 2.32 2.26
C PRO A 7 -5.33 2.70 1.17
N ALA A 8 -5.19 1.87 0.14
CA ALA A 8 -4.37 2.20 -1.02
C ALA A 8 -5.04 3.33 -1.81
N ILE A 9 -4.28 4.37 -2.16
CA ILE A 9 -4.79 5.57 -2.85
C ILE A 9 -5.48 5.19 -4.16
N GLU A 10 -4.85 4.33 -4.97
CA GLU A 10 -5.40 3.83 -6.24
C GLU A 10 -6.67 2.98 -6.08
N ALA A 11 -6.82 2.30 -4.94
CA ALA A 11 -8.04 1.54 -4.63
C ALA A 11 -9.17 2.49 -4.19
N ALA A 12 -8.85 3.54 -3.42
CA ALA A 12 -9.79 4.61 -3.10
C ALA A 12 -10.28 5.32 -4.37
N HIS A 13 -9.37 5.74 -5.27
CA HIS A 13 -9.72 6.36 -6.55
C HIS A 13 -10.62 5.49 -7.42
N ARG A 14 -10.34 4.17 -7.50
CA ARG A 14 -11.20 3.21 -8.21
C ARG A 14 -12.59 3.11 -7.57
N MET A 15 -12.66 3.02 -6.25
CA MET A 15 -13.93 2.97 -5.52
C MET A 15 -14.76 4.25 -5.72
N VAL A 16 -14.14 5.44 -5.69
CA VAL A 16 -14.85 6.71 -5.94
C VAL A 16 -15.50 6.74 -7.32
N LYS A 17 -14.75 6.34 -8.36
CA LYS A 17 -15.28 6.24 -9.74
C LYS A 17 -16.46 5.26 -9.83
N GLU A 18 -16.37 4.10 -9.17
CA GLU A 18 -17.46 3.12 -9.14
C GLU A 18 -18.70 3.64 -8.40
N ILE A 19 -18.52 4.34 -7.26
CA ILE A 19 -19.63 4.94 -6.51
C ILE A 19 -20.34 6.03 -7.32
N GLN A 20 -19.58 6.89 -8.00
CA GLN A 20 -20.12 7.92 -8.90
C GLN A 20 -20.84 7.30 -10.10
N HIS A 21 -20.23 6.31 -10.76
CA HIS A 21 -20.80 5.65 -11.94
C HIS A 21 -22.09 4.86 -11.62
N ARG A 22 -22.14 4.15 -10.48
CA ARG A 22 -23.33 3.40 -10.05
C ARG A 22 -24.38 4.28 -9.35
N ALA A 23 -24.03 5.52 -8.98
CA ALA A 23 -24.81 6.45 -8.17
C ALA A 23 -25.44 5.83 -6.90
N ARG A 24 -24.73 4.89 -6.25
CA ARG A 24 -25.17 4.20 -5.04
C ARG A 24 -24.52 4.74 -3.78
N VAL A 25 -25.21 4.57 -2.66
CA VAL A 25 -24.76 4.91 -1.31
C VAL A 25 -24.30 3.64 -0.61
N TYR A 26 -23.06 3.65 -0.12
CA TYR A 26 -22.43 2.53 0.58
C TYR A 26 -22.11 2.89 2.02
N SER A 27 -22.28 1.91 2.91
CA SER A 27 -21.84 2.00 4.31
C SER A 27 -20.31 2.00 4.39
N LEU A 28 -19.72 2.99 5.06
CA LEU A 28 -18.26 3.08 5.21
C LEU A 28 -17.66 1.89 5.98
N PHE A 29 -18.48 1.19 6.79
CA PHE A 29 -18.07 -0.04 7.47
C PHE A 29 -17.92 -1.21 6.49
N ASP A 30 -18.75 -1.26 5.45
CA ASP A 30 -18.75 -2.35 4.48
C ASP A 30 -17.75 -2.08 3.34
N VAL A 31 -17.52 -0.80 3.00
CA VAL A 31 -16.32 -0.38 2.23
C VAL A 31 -15.03 -0.74 2.99
N ALA A 32 -14.96 -0.52 4.31
CA ALA A 32 -13.79 -0.93 5.10
C ALA A 32 -13.56 -2.45 5.10
N LYS A 33 -14.63 -3.27 5.16
CA LYS A 33 -14.53 -4.72 4.99
C LYS A 33 -14.02 -5.10 3.60
N LEU A 34 -14.56 -4.48 2.55
CA LEU A 34 -14.14 -4.72 1.16
C LEU A 34 -12.62 -4.51 1.02
N PHE A 35 -12.13 -3.36 1.49
CA PHE A 35 -10.71 -3.03 1.48
C PHE A 35 -9.89 -4.07 2.26
N LEU A 36 -10.31 -4.48 3.47
CA LEU A 36 -9.58 -5.45 4.30
C LEU A 36 -9.59 -6.90 3.78
N ASN A 37 -10.55 -7.24 2.91
CA ASN A 37 -10.65 -8.54 2.26
C ASN A 37 -9.70 -8.63 1.06
N HIS A 38 -9.59 -7.57 0.25
CA HIS A 38 -8.72 -7.53 -0.93
C HIS A 38 -7.32 -6.99 -0.59
N ARG A 39 -6.31 -7.87 -0.65
CA ARG A 39 -4.94 -7.52 -0.24
C ARG A 39 -4.35 -6.30 -0.96
N GLY A 40 -4.54 -6.18 -2.27
CA GLY A 40 -4.13 -5.03 -3.09
C GLY A 40 -5.00 -3.77 -2.94
N SER A 41 -5.90 -3.71 -1.93
CA SER A 41 -6.70 -2.51 -1.62
C SER A 41 -6.19 -1.74 -0.40
N TYR A 42 -5.20 -2.25 0.33
CA TYR A 42 -4.57 -1.55 1.46
C TYR A 42 -3.04 -1.57 1.36
N VAL A 43 -2.43 -0.61 2.06
CA VAL A 43 -0.99 -0.48 2.25
C VAL A 43 -0.70 -0.69 3.74
N LEU A 44 0.40 -1.37 4.02
CA LEU A 44 0.94 -1.63 5.36
C LEU A 44 1.95 -0.54 5.69
N GLU A 45 1.60 0.35 6.62
CA GLU A 45 2.54 1.29 7.22
C GLU A 45 3.23 0.60 8.40
N VAL A 46 4.51 0.24 8.23
CA VAL A 46 5.36 -0.37 9.24
C VAL A 46 6.28 0.69 9.83
N ALA A 47 6.11 0.98 11.12
CA ALA A 47 6.91 1.94 11.86
C ALA A 47 7.72 1.24 12.95
N MET A 48 9.04 1.45 12.93
CA MET A 48 9.93 1.13 14.03
C MET A 48 9.94 2.23 15.09
N GLU A 49 10.49 1.87 16.24
CA GLU A 49 10.73 2.78 17.34
C GLU A 49 12.15 3.31 17.21
N GLU A 50 12.37 4.61 17.39
CA GLU A 50 13.68 5.26 17.20
C GLU A 50 14.76 4.75 18.19
N SER A 51 14.37 4.03 19.22
CA SER A 51 15.24 3.33 20.19
C SER A 51 15.82 2.00 19.68
N LYS A 52 15.41 1.53 18.49
CA LYS A 52 15.80 0.23 17.91
C LYS A 52 16.53 0.42 16.59
N SER A 53 17.18 -0.62 16.09
CA SER A 53 17.79 -0.61 14.76
C SER A 53 16.77 -0.27 13.67
N PRO A 54 17.16 0.46 12.61
CA PRO A 54 16.31 0.69 11.45
C PRO A 54 16.02 -0.62 10.70
N MET A 55 15.01 -0.59 9.81
CA MET A 55 14.73 -1.66 8.86
C MET A 55 15.41 -1.36 7.51
N PHE A 56 15.69 -2.40 6.74
CA PHE A 56 16.17 -2.27 5.36
C PHE A 56 15.01 -2.41 4.40
N ARG A 57 14.71 -1.34 3.64
CA ARG A 57 13.68 -1.32 2.60
C ARG A 57 14.32 -1.48 1.23
N GLY A 58 13.84 -2.43 0.42
CA GLY A 58 14.21 -2.54 -0.98
C GLY A 58 13.63 -1.39 -1.81
N LYS A 59 14.46 -0.77 -2.65
CA LYS A 59 14.07 0.40 -3.46
C LYS A 59 13.24 0.03 -4.69
N ARG A 60 13.42 -1.17 -5.23
CA ARG A 60 12.77 -1.63 -6.48
C ARG A 60 11.55 -2.52 -6.24
N ASP A 61 11.56 -3.35 -5.20
CA ASP A 61 10.58 -4.41 -4.93
C ASP A 61 9.66 -4.15 -3.72
N ALA A 62 9.87 -3.01 -3.03
CA ALA A 62 9.21 -2.65 -1.77
C ALA A 62 9.38 -3.68 -0.63
N SER A 63 10.37 -4.57 -0.72
CA SER A 63 10.71 -5.54 0.33
C SER A 63 11.14 -4.86 1.64
N LEU A 64 11.02 -5.55 2.77
CA LEU A 64 11.31 -4.98 4.09
C LEU A 64 11.88 -6.02 5.08
N PHE A 65 13.11 -5.79 5.52
CA PHE A 65 13.87 -6.71 6.36
C PHE A 65 14.31 -6.07 7.68
N LEU A 66 14.55 -6.90 8.70
CA LEU A 66 15.01 -6.44 10.02
C LEU A 66 16.53 -6.45 10.14
N THR A 67 17.21 -7.33 9.39
CA THR A 67 18.67 -7.41 9.38
C THR A 67 19.23 -7.28 7.96
N LYS A 68 20.52 -6.99 7.85
CA LYS A 68 21.20 -6.84 6.56
C LYS A 68 21.32 -8.19 5.84
N GLU A 69 21.55 -9.26 6.59
CA GLU A 69 21.71 -10.63 6.10
C GLU A 69 20.41 -11.15 5.45
N GLU A 70 19.25 -10.87 6.05
CA GLU A 70 17.94 -11.17 5.46
C GLU A 70 17.75 -10.48 4.10
N ALA A 71 18.12 -9.20 4.01
CA ALA A 71 18.00 -8.41 2.78
C ALA A 71 18.94 -8.92 1.67
N VAL A 72 20.18 -9.28 2.01
CA VAL A 72 21.13 -9.87 1.05
C VAL A 72 20.64 -11.25 0.60
N ALA A 73 20.16 -12.12 1.51
CA ALA A 73 19.61 -13.42 1.15
C ALA A 73 18.37 -13.31 0.23
N HIS A 74 17.53 -12.29 0.42
CA HIS A 74 16.42 -12.01 -0.50
C HIS A 74 16.93 -11.57 -1.88
N PHE A 75 17.91 -10.66 -1.94
CA PHE A 75 18.51 -10.24 -3.21
C PHE A 75 19.10 -11.43 -3.99
N LEU A 76 19.90 -12.28 -3.33
CA LEU A 76 20.55 -13.46 -3.92
C LEU A 76 19.57 -14.58 -4.37
N SER A 77 18.29 -14.47 -4.02
CA SER A 77 17.21 -15.38 -4.42
C SER A 77 16.13 -14.71 -5.29
N SER A 78 16.32 -13.44 -5.62
CA SER A 78 15.45 -12.64 -6.49
C SER A 78 15.99 -12.60 -7.91
N SER A 79 15.12 -12.33 -8.90
CA SER A 79 15.54 -12.09 -10.29
C SER A 79 16.45 -10.88 -10.47
N LEU A 80 16.54 -10.01 -9.44
CA LEU A 80 17.51 -8.91 -9.38
C LEU A 80 18.97 -9.41 -9.34
N PHE A 81 19.21 -10.65 -8.90
CA PHE A 81 20.54 -11.27 -8.94
C PHE A 81 21.06 -11.34 -10.37
N ASP A 82 20.22 -11.82 -11.30
CA ASP A 82 20.56 -12.01 -12.72
C ASP A 82 20.75 -10.69 -13.47
N GLU A 83 20.40 -9.54 -12.89
CA GLU A 83 20.70 -8.23 -13.46
C GLU A 83 22.16 -7.80 -13.22
N ILE A 84 22.74 -8.17 -12.07
CA ILE A 84 24.10 -7.77 -11.67
C ILE A 84 25.12 -8.89 -11.93
N TYR A 85 24.72 -10.12 -11.66
CA TYR A 85 25.60 -11.28 -11.69
C TYR A 85 25.27 -12.15 -12.91
N GLU A 86 26.29 -12.81 -13.43
CA GLU A 86 26.18 -13.75 -14.54
C GLU A 86 26.67 -15.11 -14.05
N SER A 87 25.87 -16.14 -14.29
CA SER A 87 26.20 -17.53 -13.98
C SER A 87 26.36 -18.33 -15.26
N GLU A 88 27.45 -19.07 -15.38
CA GLU A 88 27.73 -19.95 -16.51
C GLU A 88 28.10 -21.34 -15.98
N GLU A 89 27.54 -22.39 -16.56
CA GLU A 89 27.95 -23.77 -16.25
C GLU A 89 29.06 -24.19 -17.21
N ILE A 90 30.27 -24.40 -16.67
CA ILE A 90 31.39 -24.97 -17.43
C ILE A 90 31.52 -26.46 -17.13
N GLU A 91 31.87 -27.22 -18.16
CA GLU A 91 32.44 -28.56 -18.03
C GLU A 91 33.91 -28.45 -17.57
N CYS A 92 34.14 -28.50 -16.27
CA CYS A 92 35.48 -28.55 -15.70
C CYS A 92 36.17 -29.89 -16.01
N GLU A 93 37.50 -29.84 -16.11
CA GLU A 93 38.32 -31.04 -16.29
C GLU A 93 38.11 -32.01 -15.12
N ALA A 94 37.86 -33.28 -15.45
CA ALA A 94 37.53 -34.30 -14.46
C ALA A 94 38.75 -34.58 -13.56
N PRO A 95 38.57 -34.82 -12.24
CA PRO A 95 39.69 -35.02 -11.33
C PRO A 95 40.55 -36.22 -11.78
N ALA A 96 41.84 -35.99 -12.02
CA ALA A 96 42.76 -37.04 -12.45
C ALA A 96 43.05 -38.01 -11.29
N GLY A 97 42.64 -39.28 -11.45
CA GLY A 97 42.92 -40.34 -10.50
C GLY A 97 42.33 -41.69 -10.92
N ASN A 98 42.99 -42.78 -10.54
CA ASN A 98 42.47 -44.13 -10.76
C ASN A 98 41.44 -44.46 -9.66
N PHE A 99 40.17 -44.16 -9.91
CA PHE A 99 39.09 -44.36 -8.95
C PHE A 99 38.33 -45.66 -9.24
N GLN A 100 38.48 -46.67 -8.37
CA GLN A 100 37.79 -47.97 -8.49
C GLN A 100 36.50 -48.07 -7.66
N VAL A 101 36.26 -47.11 -6.76
CA VAL A 101 35.16 -47.13 -5.79
C VAL A 101 34.66 -45.72 -5.58
N VAL A 102 33.34 -45.51 -5.68
CA VAL A 102 32.69 -44.23 -5.34
C VAL A 102 31.70 -44.45 -4.21
N ALA A 103 31.62 -43.51 -3.27
CA ALA A 103 30.62 -43.51 -2.24
C ALA A 103 29.35 -42.75 -2.69
N ARG A 104 28.20 -43.37 -2.46
CA ARG A 104 26.87 -42.84 -2.75
C ARG A 104 26.08 -42.69 -1.46
N CYS A 105 25.36 -41.58 -1.30
CA CYS A 105 24.47 -41.41 -0.17
C CYS A 105 23.29 -42.40 -0.26
N GLY A 106 23.19 -43.35 0.68
CA GLY A 106 22.10 -44.34 0.72
C GLY A 106 20.71 -43.79 1.06
N PHE A 107 20.55 -42.46 1.15
CA PHE A 107 19.27 -41.76 1.31
C PHE A 107 18.93 -40.87 0.11
N SER A 108 19.83 -39.96 -0.31
CA SER A 108 19.57 -39.05 -1.44
C SER A 108 19.97 -39.61 -2.80
N GLY A 109 20.73 -40.72 -2.85
CA GLY A 109 21.30 -41.25 -4.09
C GLY A 109 22.41 -40.39 -4.70
N GLU A 110 22.86 -39.33 -4.02
CA GLU A 110 23.84 -38.38 -4.51
C GLU A 110 25.28 -38.87 -4.33
N TRP A 111 26.13 -38.61 -5.31
CA TRP A 111 27.53 -39.02 -5.32
C TRP A 111 28.37 -38.14 -4.37
N LEU A 112 29.00 -38.77 -3.39
CA LEU A 112 29.87 -38.11 -2.41
C LEU A 112 31.33 -38.04 -2.89
N GLY A 113 31.69 -38.93 -3.82
CA GLY A 113 33.02 -39.14 -4.35
C GLY A 113 33.73 -40.37 -3.77
N PRO A 114 34.92 -40.73 -4.29
CA PRO A 114 35.76 -41.80 -3.76
C PRO A 114 36.18 -41.52 -2.30
N PRO A 115 36.26 -42.53 -1.43
CA PRO A 115 36.71 -42.35 -0.04
C PRO A 115 38.09 -41.69 0.11
N ASN A 116 38.95 -41.84 -0.91
CA ASN A 116 40.31 -41.28 -0.96
C ASN A 116 40.37 -39.84 -1.51
N PHE A 117 39.24 -39.24 -1.93
CA PHE A 117 39.23 -37.91 -2.53
C PHE A 117 39.16 -36.82 -1.46
N HIS A 118 39.98 -35.77 -1.55
CA HIS A 118 40.08 -34.74 -0.50
C HIS A 118 38.75 -34.03 -0.19
N SER A 119 37.86 -33.87 -1.17
CA SER A 119 36.54 -33.27 -0.93
C SER A 119 35.48 -34.25 -0.40
N TYR A 120 35.76 -35.55 -0.29
CA TYR A 120 34.79 -36.56 0.17
C TYR A 120 34.22 -36.19 1.55
N GLN A 121 35.10 -35.90 2.52
CA GLN A 121 34.72 -35.48 3.87
C GLN A 121 33.95 -34.14 3.89
N ALA A 122 34.28 -33.22 2.98
CA ALA A 122 33.60 -31.93 2.86
C ALA A 122 32.19 -32.10 2.28
N ASN A 123 32.04 -32.87 1.20
CA ASN A 123 30.76 -33.22 0.58
C ASN A 123 29.85 -33.98 1.56
N LEU A 124 30.41 -34.91 2.35
CA LEU A 124 29.67 -35.67 3.36
C LEU A 124 29.04 -34.76 4.43
N ARG A 125 29.81 -33.78 4.92
CA ARG A 125 29.36 -32.78 5.91
C ARG A 125 28.42 -31.74 5.29
N ARG A 126 28.63 -31.35 4.04
CA ARG A 126 27.72 -30.46 3.29
C ARG A 126 26.34 -31.09 3.16
N LEU A 127 26.27 -32.30 2.59
CA LEU A 127 24.99 -32.96 2.31
C LEU A 127 24.24 -33.34 3.59
N HIS A 128 24.96 -33.68 4.68
CA HIS A 128 24.37 -33.83 6.01
C HIS A 128 23.72 -32.53 6.50
N ARG A 129 24.43 -31.40 6.43
CA ARG A 129 23.92 -30.09 6.87
C ARG A 129 22.72 -29.61 6.04
N GLU A 130 22.76 -29.79 4.73
CA GLU A 130 21.74 -29.30 3.80
C GLU A 130 20.45 -30.12 3.81
N ARG A 131 20.53 -31.45 3.88
CA ARG A 131 19.36 -32.34 3.70
C ARG A 131 19.03 -33.23 4.90
N PHE A 132 19.97 -33.47 5.81
CA PHE A 132 19.84 -34.47 6.89
C PHE A 132 20.19 -33.91 8.27
N SER A 133 20.07 -32.60 8.47
CA SER A 133 20.39 -31.88 9.70
C SER A 133 19.64 -32.38 10.94
N ASN A 134 18.46 -33.00 10.75
CA ASN A 134 17.66 -33.61 11.81
C ASN A 134 18.14 -35.01 12.27
N MET A 135 19.21 -35.59 11.73
CA MET A 135 19.75 -36.88 12.18
C MET A 135 21.20 -36.79 12.69
N PRO A 136 21.62 -37.60 13.67
CA PRO A 136 23.02 -37.69 14.09
C PRO A 136 23.96 -38.10 12.94
N PHE A 137 25.10 -37.44 12.84
CA PHE A 137 26.06 -37.62 11.74
C PHE A 137 26.51 -39.09 11.56
N ASP A 138 26.76 -39.82 12.64
CA ASP A 138 27.21 -41.22 12.56
C ASP A 138 26.13 -42.15 11.97
N ARG A 139 24.85 -41.83 12.20
CA ARG A 139 23.70 -42.55 11.64
C ARG A 139 23.49 -42.24 10.16
N TYR A 140 23.95 -41.07 9.71
CA TYR A 140 24.02 -40.70 8.30
C TYR A 140 25.22 -41.38 7.61
N ALA A 141 26.41 -41.28 8.19
CA ALA A 141 27.65 -41.87 7.67
C ALA A 141 27.58 -43.40 7.51
N SER A 142 26.97 -44.10 8.47
CA SER A 142 26.73 -45.55 8.40
C SER A 142 25.72 -46.00 7.32
N ARG A 143 25.01 -45.06 6.68
CA ARG A 143 24.12 -45.32 5.54
C ARG A 143 24.78 -45.05 4.18
N VAL A 144 26.00 -44.53 4.14
CA VAL A 144 26.73 -44.30 2.90
C VAL A 144 27.13 -45.66 2.31
N ARG A 145 26.76 -45.91 1.06
CA ARG A 145 27.10 -47.14 0.34
C ARG A 145 28.32 -46.89 -0.54
N THR A 146 29.24 -47.84 -0.61
CA THR A 146 30.31 -47.83 -1.60
C THR A 146 29.88 -48.70 -2.78
N GLU A 147 29.74 -48.08 -3.95
CA GLU A 147 29.42 -48.75 -5.21
C GLU A 147 30.73 -48.93 -5.98
N ARG A 148 30.94 -50.15 -6.51
CA ARG A 148 32.12 -50.55 -7.29
C ARG A 148 31.69 -50.82 -8.72
N GLY A 149 32.28 -50.11 -9.67
CA GLY A 149 31.97 -50.23 -11.09
C GLY A 149 32.36 -48.97 -11.84
N GLU A 150 32.85 -49.13 -13.07
CA GLU A 150 33.30 -48.02 -13.92
C GLU A 150 32.14 -47.09 -14.30
N GLU A 151 30.91 -47.62 -14.36
CA GLU A 151 29.67 -46.83 -14.54
C GLU A 151 29.43 -45.83 -13.40
N ALA A 152 29.53 -46.26 -12.15
CA ALA A 152 29.40 -45.40 -10.96
C ALA A 152 30.51 -44.34 -10.86
N VAL A 153 31.70 -44.68 -11.37
CA VAL A 153 32.83 -43.75 -11.50
C VAL A 153 32.53 -42.71 -12.58
N ASN A 154 32.03 -43.13 -13.74
CA ASN A 154 31.66 -42.22 -14.83
C ASN A 154 30.50 -41.29 -14.46
N GLU A 155 29.42 -41.77 -13.85
CA GLU A 155 28.32 -40.90 -13.37
C GLU A 155 28.80 -39.87 -12.34
N TRP A 156 29.69 -40.26 -11.43
CA TRP A 156 30.29 -39.31 -10.50
C TRP A 156 31.20 -38.30 -11.21
N LEU A 157 32.04 -38.74 -12.16
CA LEU A 157 32.88 -37.84 -12.95
C LEU A 157 32.02 -36.85 -13.75
N GLU A 158 30.89 -37.28 -14.34
CA GLU A 158 29.93 -36.39 -15.01
C GLU A 158 29.25 -35.41 -14.05
N SER A 159 28.88 -35.86 -12.84
CA SER A 159 28.37 -34.96 -11.79
C SER A 159 29.40 -33.92 -11.31
N MET A 160 30.69 -34.21 -11.49
CA MET A 160 31.80 -33.31 -11.14
C MET A 160 32.27 -32.43 -12.31
N LYS A 161 31.98 -32.80 -13.56
CA LYS A 161 32.25 -31.96 -14.74
C LYS A 161 31.42 -30.68 -14.68
N LYS A 162 30.14 -30.76 -14.34
CA LYS A 162 29.24 -29.59 -14.32
C LYS A 162 29.54 -28.69 -13.12
N ARG A 163 30.15 -27.53 -13.36
CA ARG A 163 30.44 -26.56 -12.30
C ARG A 163 30.00 -25.16 -12.71
N THR A 164 29.04 -24.61 -11.97
CA THR A 164 28.62 -23.21 -12.13
C THR A 164 29.73 -22.27 -11.65
N ARG A 165 30.13 -21.34 -12.51
CA ARG A 165 30.93 -20.16 -12.18
C ARG A 165 30.04 -18.91 -12.19
N TRP A 166 30.40 -17.93 -11.37
CA TRP A 166 29.74 -16.63 -11.28
C TRP A 166 30.73 -15.50 -11.57
N ARG A 167 30.27 -14.43 -12.20
CA ARG A 167 30.99 -13.14 -12.30
C ARG A 167 30.04 -11.97 -12.08
N VAL A 168 30.62 -10.80 -11.84
CA VAL A 168 29.89 -9.52 -11.92
C VAL A 168 29.79 -9.12 -13.40
N LYS A 169 28.61 -8.72 -13.87
CA LYS A 169 28.43 -8.18 -15.21
C LYS A 169 29.21 -6.86 -15.36
N GLY A 170 30.05 -6.79 -16.39
CA GLY A 170 30.95 -5.66 -16.64
C GLY A 170 32.23 -5.65 -15.79
N SER A 171 32.58 -6.77 -15.12
CA SER A 171 33.96 -7.01 -14.66
C SER A 171 34.85 -7.55 -15.79
N ASP A 172 36.15 -7.64 -15.54
CA ASP A 172 37.12 -8.23 -16.46
C ASP A 172 36.73 -9.66 -16.88
N GLU A 173 37.06 -10.06 -18.10
CA GLU A 173 36.60 -11.34 -18.68
C GLU A 173 37.06 -12.58 -17.91
N ASP A 174 38.18 -12.48 -17.20
CA ASP A 174 38.78 -13.53 -16.37
C ASP A 174 38.30 -13.54 -14.90
N ALA A 175 37.49 -12.57 -14.46
CA ALA A 175 37.08 -12.38 -13.06
C ALA A 175 35.97 -13.36 -12.60
N TRP A 176 36.06 -14.62 -13.02
CA TRP A 176 35.12 -15.68 -12.68
C TRP A 176 35.49 -16.38 -11.38
N THR A 177 34.48 -16.63 -10.54
CA THR A 177 34.64 -17.39 -9.29
C THR A 177 33.71 -18.61 -9.23
N PHE A 178 34.16 -19.64 -8.52
CA PHE A 178 33.36 -20.82 -8.17
C PHE A 178 32.79 -20.74 -6.73
N ASP A 179 33.02 -19.64 -6.01
CA ASP A 179 32.42 -19.41 -4.68
C ASP A 179 31.27 -18.39 -4.75
N ARG A 180 30.03 -18.88 -4.62
CA ARG A 180 28.85 -18.01 -4.52
C ARG A 180 28.92 -17.06 -3.31
N SER A 181 29.70 -17.39 -2.28
CA SER A 181 29.93 -16.55 -1.09
C SER A 181 30.81 -15.33 -1.37
N GLU A 182 31.50 -15.26 -2.52
CA GLU A 182 32.16 -14.03 -2.96
C GLU A 182 31.14 -13.01 -3.49
N MET A 183 30.09 -13.47 -4.17
CA MET A 183 29.00 -12.60 -4.66
C MET A 183 28.18 -12.02 -3.50
N ASP A 184 27.97 -12.79 -2.43
CA ASP A 184 27.37 -12.30 -1.16
C ASP A 184 28.22 -11.18 -0.54
N ARG A 185 29.52 -11.43 -0.34
CA ARG A 185 30.47 -10.45 0.23
C ARG A 185 30.53 -9.17 -0.61
N ASP A 186 30.70 -9.31 -1.93
CA ASP A 186 30.75 -8.21 -2.88
C ASP A 186 29.44 -7.39 -2.91
N PHE A 187 28.28 -8.04 -2.97
CA PHE A 187 26.99 -7.34 -2.88
C PHE A 187 26.85 -6.59 -1.55
N SER A 188 27.10 -7.28 -0.44
CA SER A 188 26.94 -6.76 0.92
C SER A 188 27.87 -5.57 1.22
N GLN A 189 29.10 -5.56 0.66
CA GLN A 189 30.08 -4.49 0.86
C GLN A 189 29.93 -3.35 -0.16
N ASN A 190 29.73 -3.65 -1.44
CA ASN A 190 29.90 -2.67 -2.52
C ASN A 190 28.58 -2.16 -3.13
N ARG A 191 27.50 -2.97 -3.09
CA ARG A 191 26.24 -2.67 -3.83
C ARG A 191 24.99 -2.59 -2.96
N PHE A 192 25.08 -2.95 -1.68
CA PHE A 192 23.93 -2.98 -0.77
C PHE A 192 23.14 -1.66 -0.75
N ASP A 193 23.85 -0.53 -0.64
CA ASP A 193 23.26 0.81 -0.58
C ASP A 193 22.64 1.28 -1.91
N GLU A 194 22.88 0.58 -3.02
CA GLU A 194 22.19 0.84 -4.28
C GLU A 194 20.76 0.28 -4.24
N PHE A 195 20.60 -0.95 -3.73
CA PHE A 195 19.32 -1.70 -3.76
C PHE A 195 18.46 -1.50 -2.52
N PHE A 196 19.07 -1.30 -1.36
CA PHE A 196 18.39 -1.12 -0.07
C PHE A 196 18.60 0.29 0.50
N GLN A 197 17.71 0.68 1.39
CA GLN A 197 17.85 1.90 2.20
C GLN A 197 17.41 1.63 3.63
N GLU A 198 18.12 2.22 4.59
CA GLU A 198 17.71 2.18 6.00
C GLU A 198 16.51 3.11 6.23
N THR A 199 15.50 2.62 6.95
CA THR A 199 14.35 3.43 7.35
C THR A 199 13.70 2.96 8.64
N PHE A 200 13.22 3.93 9.42
CA PHE A 200 12.34 3.69 10.57
C PHE A 200 10.87 3.59 10.18
N LYS A 201 10.48 4.00 8.95
CA LYS A 201 9.10 3.95 8.46
C LYS A 201 9.06 3.48 7.00
N ALA A 202 8.27 2.46 6.73
CA ALA A 202 8.07 1.92 5.39
C ALA A 202 6.59 1.74 5.11
N GLU A 203 6.21 1.98 3.85
CA GLU A 203 4.89 1.71 3.30
C GLU A 203 5.02 0.59 2.27
N VAL A 204 4.34 -0.52 2.51
CA VAL A 204 4.48 -1.77 1.75
C VAL A 204 3.10 -2.23 1.25
N PRO A 205 2.95 -2.70 -0.01
CA PRO A 205 1.66 -3.21 -0.50
C PRO A 205 1.08 -4.33 0.37
N GLY A 206 -0.23 -4.35 0.54
CA GLY A 206 -0.92 -5.36 1.37
C GLY A 206 -0.91 -6.78 0.80
N ASP A 207 -0.53 -6.93 -0.47
CA ASP A 207 -0.40 -8.14 -1.27
C ASP A 207 1.05 -8.57 -1.55
N ILE A 208 2.05 -7.94 -0.91
CA ILE A 208 3.46 -8.34 -1.00
C ILE A 208 3.68 -9.83 -0.67
N ASP A 209 4.65 -10.46 -1.35
CA ASP A 209 5.08 -11.83 -1.06
C ASP A 209 5.61 -11.94 0.38
N ALA A 210 5.31 -13.06 1.04
CA ALA A 210 5.82 -13.37 2.36
C ALA A 210 7.35 -13.54 2.40
N LYS A 211 8.01 -13.85 1.28
CA LYS A 211 9.46 -13.93 1.13
C LYS A 211 10.15 -12.56 1.13
N ALA A 212 9.44 -11.53 0.67
CA ALA A 212 9.94 -10.15 0.61
C ALA A 212 9.80 -9.40 1.96
N LEU A 213 9.48 -10.12 3.04
CA LEU A 213 9.36 -9.61 4.41
C LEU A 213 10.15 -10.50 5.37
N SER A 214 10.82 -9.89 6.36
CA SER A 214 11.37 -10.67 7.48
C SER A 214 10.29 -11.43 8.24
N ILE A 215 10.67 -12.55 8.86
CA ILE A 215 9.75 -13.39 9.64
C ILE A 215 9.10 -12.59 10.78
N GLY A 216 9.86 -11.69 11.41
CA GLY A 216 9.37 -10.81 12.47
C GLY A 216 8.35 -9.76 11.98
N ILE A 217 8.58 -9.15 10.81
CA ILE A 217 7.63 -8.21 10.20
C ILE A 217 6.37 -8.96 9.75
N LEU A 218 6.53 -10.10 9.09
CA LEU A 218 5.43 -10.96 8.62
C LEU A 218 4.52 -11.40 9.78
N ALA A 219 5.08 -11.76 10.94
CA ALA A 219 4.32 -12.09 12.13
C ALA A 219 3.48 -10.89 12.62
N ALA A 220 4.08 -9.69 12.70
CA ALA A 220 3.37 -8.48 13.11
C ALA A 220 2.27 -8.06 12.11
N VAL A 221 2.54 -8.19 10.80
CA VAL A 221 1.56 -7.96 9.72
C VAL A 221 0.37 -8.92 9.84
N ARG A 222 0.62 -10.22 10.11
CA ARG A 222 -0.45 -11.22 10.34
C ARG A 222 -1.32 -10.86 11.54
N ILE A 223 -0.72 -10.42 12.65
CA ILE A 223 -1.44 -9.97 13.85
C ILE A 223 -2.29 -8.72 13.54
N ALA A 224 -1.68 -7.70 12.92
CA ALA A 224 -2.36 -6.44 12.57
C ALA A 224 -3.51 -6.66 11.58
N GLY A 225 -3.31 -7.45 10.53
CA GLY A 225 -4.35 -7.80 9.56
C GLY A 225 -5.50 -8.61 10.17
N SER A 226 -5.18 -9.56 11.06
CA SER A 226 -6.19 -10.33 11.80
C SER A 226 -7.03 -9.45 12.73
N HIS A 227 -6.39 -8.49 13.42
CA HIS A 227 -7.08 -7.52 14.26
C HIS A 227 -7.95 -6.57 13.42
N ALA A 228 -7.44 -6.06 12.31
CA ALA A 228 -8.18 -5.15 11.43
C ALA A 228 -9.43 -5.81 10.83
N ARG A 229 -9.34 -7.07 10.41
CA ARG A 229 -10.50 -7.84 9.93
C ARG A 229 -11.58 -8.06 11.00
N LYS A 230 -11.18 -8.23 12.27
CA LYS A 230 -12.12 -8.28 13.41
C LYS A 230 -12.72 -6.91 13.74
N HIS A 231 -12.00 -5.83 13.48
CA HIS A 231 -12.42 -4.46 13.79
C HIS A 231 -12.31 -3.49 12.58
N PRO A 232 -13.12 -3.67 11.50
CA PRO A 232 -13.04 -2.83 10.29
C PRO A 232 -13.20 -1.32 10.54
N ALA A 233 -13.88 -0.96 11.63
CA ALA A 233 -14.05 0.43 12.07
C ALA A 233 -12.73 1.19 12.25
N MET A 234 -11.60 0.52 12.50
CA MET A 234 -10.30 1.18 12.64
C MET A 234 -9.76 1.78 11.35
N MET A 235 -10.20 1.29 10.18
CA MET A 235 -9.81 1.82 8.87
C MET A 235 -10.68 3.02 8.44
N ILE A 236 -11.88 3.20 9.01
CA ILE A 236 -12.83 4.27 8.63
C ILE A 236 -12.19 5.67 8.67
N PRO A 237 -11.42 6.10 9.70
CA PRO A 237 -10.81 7.44 9.72
C PRO A 237 -9.74 7.65 8.62
N ALA A 238 -9.14 6.58 8.12
CA ALA A 238 -8.22 6.64 6.99
C ALA A 238 -8.99 6.70 5.65
N LEU A 239 -10.02 5.86 5.50
CA LEU A 239 -10.92 5.89 4.35
C LEU A 239 -11.64 7.23 4.20
N CYS A 240 -12.11 7.86 5.28
CA CYS A 240 -12.72 9.18 5.19
C CYS A 240 -11.76 10.21 4.56
N ARG A 241 -10.50 10.23 4.99
CA ARG A 241 -9.49 11.15 4.43
C ARG A 241 -9.17 10.85 2.96
N ALA A 242 -9.08 9.57 2.58
CA ALA A 242 -8.78 9.14 1.21
C ALA A 242 -9.96 9.29 0.23
N LEU A 243 -11.20 9.27 0.72
CA LEU A 243 -12.40 9.50 -0.09
C LEU A 243 -12.77 11.00 -0.17
N GLU A 244 -12.47 11.77 0.88
CA GLU A 244 -12.64 13.24 0.87
C GLU A 244 -11.62 13.96 -0.02
N SER A 245 -10.40 13.42 -0.19
CA SER A 245 -9.42 13.95 -1.15
C SER A 245 -9.93 13.90 -2.60
N ASP A 246 -10.74 12.90 -2.92
CA ASP A 246 -11.37 12.68 -4.22
C ASP A 246 -12.77 13.32 -4.33
N HIS A 247 -13.11 14.20 -3.38
CA HIS A 247 -14.39 14.92 -3.32
C HIS A 247 -15.64 14.04 -3.17
N LEU A 248 -15.52 12.79 -2.71
CA LEU A 248 -16.68 11.93 -2.48
C LEU A 248 -17.52 12.43 -1.28
N ALA A 249 -18.84 12.36 -1.41
CA ALA A 249 -19.74 12.84 -0.38
C ALA A 249 -19.88 11.85 0.78
N ILE A 250 -19.25 12.18 1.93
CA ILE A 250 -19.44 11.47 3.20
C ILE A 250 -20.51 12.16 4.05
N PHE A 251 -21.40 11.38 4.66
CA PHE A 251 -22.47 11.86 5.54
C PHE A 251 -22.91 10.82 6.59
N LYS A 252 -23.69 11.25 7.59
CA LYS A 252 -24.18 10.41 8.70
C LYS A 252 -25.70 10.29 8.67
N THR A 253 -26.21 9.08 8.46
CA THR A 253 -27.66 8.75 8.36
C THR A 253 -28.02 7.63 9.31
N LYS A 254 -29.19 7.71 9.97
CA LYS A 254 -29.68 6.70 10.95
C LYS A 254 -28.57 6.22 11.95
N GLY A 255 -27.66 7.12 12.35
CA GLY A 255 -26.54 6.84 13.28
C GLY A 255 -25.24 6.31 12.65
N LYS A 256 -25.27 5.77 11.42
CA LYS A 256 -24.12 5.19 10.70
C LYS A 256 -23.49 6.18 9.71
N LEU A 257 -22.24 5.90 9.31
CA LEU A 257 -21.49 6.67 8.31
C LEU A 257 -21.63 6.03 6.92
N PHE A 258 -21.95 6.86 5.93
CA PHE A 258 -22.16 6.46 4.54
C PHE A 258 -21.35 7.37 3.60
N CYS A 259 -21.04 6.82 2.43
CA CYS A 259 -20.43 7.53 1.30
C CYS A 259 -21.28 7.31 0.04
N GLY A 260 -21.37 8.31 -0.82
CA GLY A 260 -22.20 8.27 -2.03
C GLY A 260 -21.84 9.37 -3.03
N PRO A 261 -22.54 9.47 -4.17
CA PRO A 261 -22.24 10.45 -5.22
C PRO A 261 -22.41 11.90 -4.74
N ALA A 262 -23.43 12.16 -3.91
CA ALA A 262 -23.71 13.48 -3.36
C ALA A 262 -24.15 13.41 -1.89
N ARG A 263 -24.11 14.57 -1.21
CA ARG A 263 -24.65 14.70 0.15
C ARG A 263 -26.18 14.79 0.07
N PRO A 264 -26.92 14.22 1.04
CA PRO A 264 -28.37 14.29 1.06
C PRO A 264 -28.90 15.73 0.97
N HIS A 265 -29.64 16.04 -0.08
CA HIS A 265 -30.27 17.34 -0.33
C HIS A 265 -31.79 17.18 -0.39
N PRO A 266 -32.49 17.33 0.75
CA PRO A 266 -33.96 17.31 0.80
C PRO A 266 -34.56 18.35 -0.15
N LEU A 267 -35.45 17.91 -1.05
CA LEU A 267 -36.29 18.81 -1.82
C LEU A 267 -37.21 19.60 -0.87
N SER A 268 -37.43 20.88 -1.17
CA SER A 268 -38.31 21.75 -0.38
C SER A 268 -39.75 21.79 -0.92
N THR A 269 -39.89 21.70 -2.24
CA THR A 269 -41.15 21.73 -2.98
C THR A 269 -41.00 20.89 -4.25
N TYR A 270 -42.05 20.20 -4.67
CA TYR A 270 -42.05 19.35 -5.87
C TYR A 270 -42.30 20.12 -7.19
N GLU A 271 -42.67 21.41 -7.09
CA GLU A 271 -43.15 22.27 -8.19
C GLU A 271 -42.08 22.67 -9.23
N GLY A 272 -40.79 22.43 -8.95
CA GLY A 272 -39.68 22.73 -9.86
C GLY A 272 -39.14 21.53 -10.65
N LEU A 273 -39.79 20.36 -10.55
CA LEU A 273 -39.39 19.14 -11.23
C LEU A 273 -40.23 18.90 -12.49
N SER A 274 -39.63 18.32 -13.53
CA SER A 274 -40.39 17.76 -14.65
C SER A 274 -41.24 16.56 -14.21
N GLU A 275 -42.21 16.17 -15.03
CA GLU A 275 -43.27 15.23 -14.64
C GLU A 275 -42.74 13.87 -14.15
N ARG A 276 -41.72 13.30 -14.82
CA ARG A 276 -41.18 11.97 -14.46
C ARG A 276 -40.36 11.99 -13.15
N PRO A 277 -39.39 12.90 -12.93
CA PRO A 277 -38.78 13.07 -11.61
C PRO A 277 -39.80 13.37 -10.50
N ALA A 278 -40.82 14.20 -10.79
CA ALA A 278 -41.87 14.49 -9.82
C ALA A 278 -42.68 13.25 -9.45
N ALA A 279 -43.03 12.39 -10.43
CA ALA A 279 -43.70 11.12 -10.20
C ALA A 279 -42.86 10.15 -9.35
N MET A 280 -41.56 10.01 -9.65
CA MET A 280 -40.64 9.20 -8.82
C MET A 280 -40.60 9.68 -7.37
N VAL A 281 -40.46 10.99 -7.15
CA VAL A 281 -40.36 11.56 -5.81
C VAL A 281 -41.68 11.44 -5.05
N ARG A 282 -42.84 11.65 -5.69
CA ARG A 282 -44.15 11.45 -5.05
C ARG A 282 -44.34 10.01 -4.57
N TYR A 283 -44.09 9.04 -5.46
CA TYR A 283 -44.19 7.61 -5.11
C TYR A 283 -43.30 7.22 -3.92
N LEU A 284 -42.07 7.76 -3.85
CA LEU A 284 -41.13 7.48 -2.76
C LEU A 284 -41.45 8.21 -1.44
N ASP A 285 -42.29 9.26 -1.45
CA ASP A 285 -42.76 9.92 -0.22
C ASP A 285 -43.94 9.16 0.40
N GLU A 286 -44.81 8.61 -0.44
CA GLU A 286 -45.89 7.68 -0.09
C GLU A 286 -45.36 6.30 0.36
N ASN A 287 -44.33 5.79 -0.32
CA ASN A 287 -43.74 4.46 -0.09
C ASN A 287 -42.29 4.56 0.44
N PRO A 288 -42.08 4.83 1.74
CA PRO A 288 -40.74 4.97 2.31
C PRO A 288 -39.94 3.65 2.29
N ASP A 289 -38.63 3.76 2.07
CA ASP A 289 -37.67 2.64 1.96
C ASP A 289 -38.02 1.61 0.82
N ALA A 290 -38.84 2.01 -0.18
CA ALA A 290 -39.21 1.18 -1.34
C ALA A 290 -38.00 0.71 -2.17
N LYS A 291 -38.14 -0.45 -2.83
CA LYS A 291 -37.08 -1.01 -3.71
C LYS A 291 -37.18 -0.45 -5.13
N LEU A 292 -36.04 -0.35 -5.82
CA LEU A 292 -35.96 0.08 -7.22
C LEU A 292 -36.90 -0.70 -8.16
N ALA A 293 -37.07 -2.01 -7.97
CA ALA A 293 -38.01 -2.82 -8.76
C ALA A 293 -39.48 -2.44 -8.53
N ALA A 294 -39.86 -2.06 -7.30
CA ALA A 294 -41.22 -1.62 -6.98
C ALA A 294 -41.53 -0.23 -7.54
N LEU A 295 -40.53 0.67 -7.55
CA LEU A 295 -40.64 1.97 -8.23
C LEU A 295 -40.98 1.79 -9.72
N TRP A 296 -40.25 0.91 -10.42
CA TRP A 296 -40.49 0.67 -11.84
C TRP A 296 -41.83 -0.02 -12.13
N ALA A 297 -42.22 -1.00 -11.31
CA ALA A 297 -43.52 -1.66 -11.44
C ALA A 297 -44.73 -0.72 -11.24
N ALA A 298 -44.56 0.39 -10.52
CA ALA A 298 -45.62 1.37 -10.28
C ALA A 298 -45.65 2.55 -11.26
N LEU A 299 -44.54 2.86 -11.93
CA LEU A 299 -44.39 4.06 -12.77
C LEU A 299 -44.21 3.79 -14.27
N LEU A 300 -43.84 2.57 -14.67
CA LEU A 300 -43.77 2.18 -16.07
C LEU A 300 -45.15 1.69 -16.56
N PRO A 301 -45.54 1.98 -17.82
CA PRO A 301 -46.76 1.42 -18.40
C PRO A 301 -46.67 -0.11 -18.52
N GLU A 302 -47.81 -0.77 -18.31
CA GLU A 302 -47.93 -2.23 -18.37
C GLU A 302 -47.38 -2.79 -19.69
N GLY A 303 -46.52 -3.81 -19.59
CA GLY A 303 -45.86 -4.45 -20.73
C GLY A 303 -44.41 -4.02 -20.98
N THR A 304 -43.85 -3.06 -20.23
CA THR A 304 -42.43 -2.66 -20.35
C THR A 304 -41.57 -3.30 -19.25
N PRO A 305 -40.77 -4.36 -19.52
CA PRO A 305 -39.99 -5.06 -18.49
C PRO A 305 -38.73 -4.29 -18.04
N GLU A 306 -38.23 -3.35 -18.85
CA GLU A 306 -37.07 -2.52 -18.53
C GLU A 306 -37.44 -1.02 -18.58
N PRO A 307 -36.89 -0.19 -17.67
CA PRO A 307 -37.12 1.26 -17.69
C PRO A 307 -36.46 1.91 -18.92
N PRO A 308 -37.19 2.74 -19.69
CA PRO A 308 -36.60 3.49 -20.79
C PRO A 308 -35.44 4.38 -20.34
N LYS A 309 -34.47 4.61 -21.24
CA LYS A 309 -33.24 5.38 -20.96
C LYS A 309 -33.52 6.74 -20.30
N GLU A 310 -34.60 7.41 -20.69
CA GLU A 310 -34.97 8.72 -20.18
C GLU A 310 -35.35 8.71 -18.69
N TRP A 311 -36.08 7.68 -18.24
CA TRP A 311 -36.37 7.46 -16.82
C TRP A 311 -35.11 7.12 -16.02
N LEU A 312 -34.15 6.41 -16.62
CA LEU A 312 -32.86 6.12 -15.99
C LEU A 312 -31.98 7.37 -15.86
N VAL A 313 -31.97 8.26 -16.86
CA VAL A 313 -31.27 9.55 -16.82
C VAL A 313 -31.87 10.45 -15.73
N ASP A 314 -33.20 10.54 -15.66
CA ASP A 314 -33.91 11.32 -14.64
C ASP A 314 -33.64 10.81 -13.21
N LEU A 315 -33.66 9.48 -13.01
CA LEU A 315 -33.29 8.88 -11.72
C LEU A 315 -31.82 9.12 -11.39
N PHE A 316 -30.91 8.96 -12.36
CA PHE A 316 -29.48 9.21 -12.16
C PHE A 316 -29.22 10.67 -11.79
N TRP A 317 -29.95 11.63 -12.37
CA TRP A 317 -29.91 13.03 -11.97
C TRP A 317 -30.37 13.21 -10.51
N LEU A 318 -31.52 12.64 -10.12
CA LEU A 318 -32.02 12.70 -8.73
C LEU A 318 -31.02 12.10 -7.71
N LEU A 319 -30.32 11.03 -8.08
CA LEU A 319 -29.29 10.39 -7.25
C LEU A 319 -28.01 11.24 -7.15
N THR A 320 -27.55 11.80 -8.27
CA THR A 320 -26.32 12.63 -8.32
C THR A 320 -26.49 14.03 -7.76
N GLN A 321 -27.71 14.58 -7.70
CA GLN A 321 -28.02 15.79 -6.92
C GLN A 321 -28.25 15.49 -5.43
N GLY A 322 -28.36 14.21 -5.04
CA GLY A 322 -28.62 13.79 -3.66
C GLY A 322 -30.07 14.01 -3.19
N HIS A 323 -31.01 14.20 -4.12
CA HIS A 323 -32.45 14.30 -3.84
C HIS A 323 -33.07 12.94 -3.53
N VAL A 324 -32.49 11.86 -4.05
CA VAL A 324 -32.83 10.47 -3.74
C VAL A 324 -31.54 9.76 -3.32
N LEU A 325 -31.62 8.81 -2.38
CA LEU A 325 -30.50 7.96 -1.98
C LEU A 325 -30.82 6.50 -2.31
N LEU A 326 -30.08 5.91 -3.26
CA LEU A 326 -30.13 4.47 -3.57
C LEU A 326 -29.06 3.74 -2.77
N PHE A 327 -29.46 2.87 -1.84
CA PHE A 327 -28.53 2.03 -1.08
C PHE A 327 -28.10 0.79 -1.88
N ASP A 328 -27.02 0.15 -1.45
CA ASP A 328 -26.54 -1.16 -1.94
C ASP A 328 -27.65 -2.24 -1.98
N ASP A 329 -28.45 -2.33 -0.93
CA ASP A 329 -29.68 -3.16 -0.79
C ASP A 329 -30.76 -2.93 -1.88
N GLY A 330 -30.59 -1.92 -2.75
CA GLY A 330 -31.59 -1.53 -3.76
C GLY A 330 -32.76 -0.72 -3.19
N LYS A 331 -32.68 -0.30 -1.93
CA LYS A 331 -33.65 0.58 -1.26
C LYS A 331 -33.44 2.03 -1.66
N LEU A 332 -34.52 2.71 -2.01
CA LEU A 332 -34.57 4.13 -2.32
C LEU A 332 -35.12 4.88 -1.11
N VAL A 333 -34.42 5.95 -0.71
CA VAL A 333 -34.79 6.76 0.45
C VAL A 333 -34.77 8.22 0.08
N LEU A 334 -35.91 8.90 0.25
CA LEU A 334 -35.94 10.36 0.22
C LEU A 334 -35.31 10.91 1.51
N PRO A 335 -34.30 11.78 1.40
CA PRO A 335 -33.71 12.42 2.57
C PRO A 335 -34.69 13.46 3.11
N LYS A 336 -35.42 13.11 4.17
CA LYS A 336 -36.33 14.05 4.83
C LYS A 336 -35.53 15.11 5.59
N ARG A 337 -35.91 16.39 5.41
CA ARG A 337 -35.31 17.51 6.16
C ARG A 337 -35.59 17.31 7.65
N LYS A 338 -34.56 17.16 8.48
CA LYS A 338 -34.72 17.14 9.94
C LYS A 338 -35.34 18.47 10.38
N GLN A 339 -36.59 18.44 10.83
CA GLN A 339 -37.11 19.49 11.70
C GLN A 339 -36.24 19.49 12.97
N GLY A 340 -35.63 20.62 13.32
CA GLY A 340 -34.60 20.69 14.36
C GLY A 340 -33.18 20.43 13.86
N GLY A 341 -32.74 21.24 12.89
CA GLY A 341 -31.40 21.14 12.29
C GLY A 341 -30.82 22.48 11.84
N GLY A 342 -31.05 23.54 12.61
CA GLY A 342 -30.39 24.84 12.49
C GLY A 342 -30.28 25.44 11.08
N ALA A 343 -31.25 26.28 10.70
CA ALA A 343 -30.91 27.36 9.78
C ALA A 343 -29.71 28.12 10.37
N VAL A 344 -28.65 28.34 9.58
CA VAL A 344 -27.52 29.16 9.99
C VAL A 344 -27.99 30.61 10.00
N LYS A 345 -28.71 30.99 11.06
CA LYS A 345 -28.92 32.38 11.43
C LYS A 345 -27.53 32.96 11.68
N ALA A 346 -27.17 33.99 10.92
CA ALA A 346 -25.96 34.76 11.16
C ALA A 346 -26.03 35.35 12.57
N ALA A 347 -25.30 34.74 13.50
CA ALA A 347 -25.24 35.19 14.88
C ALA A 347 -24.26 36.36 15.00
N GLU A 348 -24.78 37.57 15.14
CA GLU A 348 -23.97 38.71 15.56
C GLU A 348 -23.31 38.42 16.93
N PRO A 349 -22.01 38.71 17.10
CA PRO A 349 -21.30 38.34 18.32
C PRO A 349 -21.61 39.29 19.48
N LYS A 350 -22.54 38.90 20.37
CA LYS A 350 -22.72 39.56 21.68
C LYS A 350 -21.52 39.28 22.60
N ALA A 351 -20.97 40.34 23.19
CA ALA A 351 -19.75 40.30 23.99
C ALA A 351 -19.94 39.68 25.40
N PRO A 352 -19.01 38.85 25.90
CA PRO A 352 -19.07 38.32 27.26
C PRO A 352 -18.48 39.28 28.32
N LYS A 353 -19.19 39.46 29.44
CA LYS A 353 -18.74 40.22 30.62
C LYS A 353 -17.68 39.45 31.45
N LYS A 354 -16.80 40.19 32.14
CA LYS A 354 -15.72 39.66 33.01
C LYS A 354 -16.17 39.35 34.44
N LYS A 355 -15.59 38.29 35.05
CA LYS A 355 -15.07 38.21 36.45
C LYS A 355 -14.21 36.92 36.51
N LYS A 356 -12.88 36.99 36.61
CA LYS A 356 -11.98 37.26 37.75
C LYS A 356 -11.40 35.95 38.33
N ARG A 357 -10.11 35.69 38.06
CA ARG A 357 -9.24 34.84 38.90
C ARG A 357 -7.84 35.48 38.91
N ASN A 358 -7.21 35.55 40.09
CA ASN A 358 -6.00 36.35 40.30
C ASN A 358 -4.72 35.72 39.71
N LYS A 359 -3.77 36.60 39.41
CA LYS A 359 -2.35 36.38 39.06
C LYS A 359 -1.50 36.97 40.21
N PRO A 360 -0.20 36.63 40.40
CA PRO A 360 0.92 36.94 39.48
C PRO A 360 1.89 35.76 39.24
N SER A 361 2.88 35.81 38.32
CA SER A 361 3.59 36.92 37.64
C SER A 361 3.56 36.79 36.08
N GLY A 362 4.50 37.28 35.25
CA GLY A 362 5.35 38.49 35.32
C GLY A 362 6.88 38.27 35.28
N PRO A 363 7.69 39.05 34.51
CA PRO A 363 7.35 39.84 33.31
C PRO A 363 8.38 39.77 32.14
N ARG A 364 7.94 40.02 30.89
CA ARG A 364 8.61 40.93 29.92
C ARG A 364 7.77 41.19 28.67
N LYS A 365 8.02 42.33 28.00
CA LYS A 365 7.12 42.96 27.02
C LYS A 365 7.36 42.43 25.59
N GLY A 366 6.33 41.87 24.96
CA GLY A 366 6.30 41.58 23.51
C GLY A 366 5.21 42.37 22.79
N ARG A 367 5.57 43.14 21.74
CA ARG A 367 4.62 43.90 20.91
C ARG A 367 3.61 42.96 20.24
N LYS A 368 2.32 43.09 20.54
CA LYS A 368 1.25 42.37 19.81
C LYS A 368 1.10 42.92 18.39
N ALA A 369 1.66 42.23 17.40
CA ALA A 369 1.38 42.49 15.99
C ALA A 369 -0.09 42.15 15.68
N LYS A 370 -0.83 43.09 15.08
CA LYS A 370 -2.19 42.85 14.59
C LYS A 370 -2.14 41.89 13.40
N PHE A 371 -2.59 40.64 13.57
CA PHE A 371 -2.75 39.70 12.47
C PHE A 371 -3.75 40.26 11.44
N LYS A 372 -3.27 40.56 10.23
CA LYS A 372 -4.12 40.86 9.05
C LYS A 372 -4.43 39.54 8.35
N SER A 373 -5.67 39.35 7.85
CA SER A 373 -6.03 38.09 7.20
C SER A 373 -5.19 37.84 5.94
N PRO A 374 -4.89 36.56 5.58
CA PRO A 374 -4.04 36.24 4.44
C PRO A 374 -4.53 36.85 3.12
N ALA A 375 -5.85 36.87 2.90
CA ALA A 375 -6.45 37.48 1.70
C ALA A 375 -6.22 38.99 1.61
N LYS A 376 -6.23 39.72 2.73
CA LYS A 376 -5.87 41.16 2.76
C LYS A 376 -4.37 41.36 2.55
N ALA A 377 -3.52 40.47 3.05
CA ALA A 377 -2.08 40.54 2.79
C ALA A 377 -1.75 40.32 1.30
N LEU A 378 -2.34 39.29 0.67
CA LEU A 378 -2.20 39.01 -0.76
C LEU A 378 -2.64 40.20 -1.64
N ARG A 379 -3.86 40.72 -1.43
CA ARG A 379 -4.38 41.90 -2.16
C ARG A 379 -3.57 43.18 -1.97
N THR A 380 -2.77 43.26 -0.91
CA THR A 380 -1.85 44.39 -0.68
C THR A 380 -0.56 44.18 -1.48
N ILE A 381 0.01 42.98 -1.43
CA ILE A 381 1.27 42.64 -2.13
C ILE A 381 1.12 42.76 -3.65
N THR A 382 -0.01 42.32 -4.23
CA THR A 382 -0.26 42.42 -5.68
C THR A 382 -0.48 43.85 -6.19
N ARG A 383 -0.50 44.87 -5.31
CA ARG A 383 -0.61 46.29 -5.66
C ARG A 383 0.68 47.09 -5.39
N MET A 384 1.77 46.42 -4.99
CA MET A 384 3.05 47.07 -4.68
C MET A 384 3.99 47.04 -5.87
N SER A 385 4.77 48.11 -6.06
CA SER A 385 5.78 48.14 -7.12
C SER A 385 6.95 47.18 -6.83
N PRO A 386 7.70 46.71 -7.85
CA PRO A 386 8.78 45.73 -7.66
C PRO A 386 9.86 46.17 -6.65
N GLY A 387 10.14 47.47 -6.54
CA GLY A 387 11.04 48.02 -5.52
C GLY A 387 10.50 47.91 -4.09
N GLN A 388 9.20 48.18 -3.91
CA GLN A 388 8.53 48.08 -2.60
C GLN A 388 8.42 46.63 -2.12
N VAL A 389 8.26 45.65 -3.02
CA VAL A 389 8.22 44.22 -2.68
C VAL A 389 9.54 43.75 -2.05
N ARG A 390 10.70 44.28 -2.50
CA ARG A 390 12.03 43.94 -1.93
C ARG A 390 12.19 44.36 -0.47
N LEU A 391 11.47 45.39 -0.02
CA LEU A 391 11.52 45.93 1.35
C LEU A 391 10.66 45.14 2.36
N LEU A 392 9.86 44.16 1.91
CA LEU A 392 9.02 43.35 2.79
C LEU A 392 9.83 42.48 3.74
N LYS A 393 9.41 42.41 5.02
CA LYS A 393 10.01 41.58 6.07
C LYS A 393 8.98 40.61 6.67
N GLY A 394 9.45 39.49 7.22
CA GLY A 394 8.60 38.47 7.87
C GLY A 394 7.60 37.78 6.92
N GLN A 395 6.42 37.44 7.45
CA GLN A 395 5.35 36.69 6.74
C GLN A 395 5.02 37.26 5.34
N GLN A 396 4.99 38.58 5.15
CA GLN A 396 4.67 39.18 3.84
C GLN A 396 5.71 38.84 2.76
N ARG A 397 6.99 38.70 3.11
CA ARG A 397 8.04 38.27 2.18
C ARG A 397 7.93 36.79 1.80
N ILE A 398 7.37 35.95 2.68
CA ILE A 398 7.06 34.54 2.38
C ILE A 398 5.92 34.46 1.36
N TRP A 399 4.87 35.26 1.54
CA TRP A 399 3.76 35.34 0.59
C TRP A 399 4.17 35.93 -0.76
N ALA A 400 5.00 36.98 -0.79
CA ALA A 400 5.56 37.52 -2.03
C ALA A 400 6.41 36.48 -2.79
N ARG A 401 7.26 35.71 -2.07
CA ARG A 401 8.02 34.59 -2.66
C ARG A 401 7.14 33.45 -3.18
N ARG A 402 5.96 33.21 -2.59
CA ARG A 402 4.98 32.22 -3.10
C ARG A 402 4.25 32.71 -4.35
N LEU A 403 3.93 34.00 -4.43
CA LEU A 403 3.34 34.61 -5.64
C LEU A 403 4.33 34.57 -6.81
N ALA A 404 5.57 35.02 -6.60
CA ALA A 404 6.61 35.01 -7.64
C ALA A 404 7.02 33.59 -8.14
N ARG A 405 6.64 32.51 -7.43
CA ARG A 405 6.78 31.13 -7.93
C ARG A 405 5.60 30.66 -8.79
N ARG A 406 4.42 31.28 -8.67
CA ARG A 406 3.24 30.95 -9.47
C ARG A 406 3.28 31.54 -10.89
N GLU A 407 4.09 32.57 -11.10
CA GLU A 407 4.33 33.19 -12.42
C GLU A 407 5.47 32.51 -13.21
N ARG A 408 6.00 31.36 -12.75
CA ARG A 408 6.92 30.51 -13.51
C ARG A 408 6.22 29.24 -14.01
N ILE A 409 5.21 29.43 -14.86
CA ILE A 409 4.55 28.37 -15.63
C ILE A 409 4.68 28.74 -17.12
N GLU A 410 5.93 28.79 -17.59
CA GLU A 410 6.32 29.00 -19.00
C GLU A 410 7.16 27.82 -19.53
N SER A 411 7.06 26.65 -18.88
CA SER A 411 7.78 25.42 -19.26
C SER A 411 6.83 24.20 -19.26
N LEU A 412 5.61 24.42 -19.74
CA LEU A 412 4.60 23.38 -20.05
C LEU A 412 3.99 23.63 -21.44
N LEU A 413 4.79 24.23 -22.33
CA LEU A 413 4.53 24.42 -23.76
C LEU A 413 5.81 24.11 -24.55
N ASP A 414 6.39 22.95 -24.25
CA ASP A 414 7.26 22.12 -25.11
C ASP A 414 6.96 20.66 -24.75
#